data_AF-A0A0E2LA08-F1
#
_entry.id   AF-A0A0E2LA08-F1
#
_cell.length_a   1.000
_cell.length_b   1.000
_cell.length_c   1.000
_cell.angle_alpha   90.00
_cell.angle_beta   90.00
_cell.angle_gamma   90.00
#
_symmetry.space_group_name_H-M   'P 1'
#
loop_
_entity.id
_entity.type
_entity.pdbx_description
1 polymer ?
#
loop_
_entity_poly.entity_id
_entity_poly.type
_entity_poly.pdbx_seq_one_letter_code
_entity_poly.pdbx_strand_id
1 'polypeptide(L)'
;MSKRNDITDGIFATTKKYGLVYTEELGWIDLGHAQGQDARILKRKLEQEHFSTYYDEFHDWYFPVDYHQEMGIRKKILGVDLTFHTGVYTKVMVRSCLSPTLKARVALTLMYGTAKRFEAWQNSFIFNWYTDSGFSAEDLVSDLIGFYRVFGTGPDPLLLAKPLSYTKALQIWDTYGAPGNFKNTEFTPFLFTTHPPFKKNQLIKKKLPEWLNYIKPLDESFSILLYNQYNNRPVTNYYKDKNRINHELYSSLSSSGAIKFSESPFERPLFLFLNPHYPHRS
;
A
#
# COMPACT_ATOMS: atom_id res chain seq x y z
N MET A 1 -9.36 -7.84 7.61
CA MET A 1 -9.37 -9.28 7.29
C MET A 1 -10.65 -9.60 6.56
N SER A 2 -10.50 -10.08 5.34
CA SER A 2 -11.59 -10.52 4.48
C SER A 2 -12.37 -11.66 5.12
N LYS A 3 -13.69 -11.64 4.97
CA LYS A 3 -14.62 -12.65 5.47
C LYS A 3 -15.29 -13.37 4.32
N ARG A 4 -15.77 -14.58 4.59
CA ARG A 4 -16.51 -15.38 3.61
C ARG A 4 -17.72 -14.63 3.02
N ASN A 5 -18.41 -13.84 3.85
CA ASN A 5 -19.58 -13.06 3.44
C ASN A 5 -19.23 -11.85 2.55
N ASP A 6 -17.95 -11.50 2.44
CA ASP A 6 -17.49 -10.44 1.55
C ASP A 6 -17.34 -10.95 0.11
N ILE A 7 -17.36 -12.28 -0.11
CA ILE A 7 -17.23 -12.88 -1.44
C ILE A 7 -18.38 -12.43 -2.34
N THR A 8 -18.04 -11.97 -3.54
CA THR A 8 -18.99 -11.57 -4.57
C THR A 8 -18.70 -12.27 -5.90
N ASP A 9 -19.69 -12.31 -6.78
CA ASP A 9 -19.50 -12.81 -8.13
C ASP A 9 -18.51 -11.92 -8.92
N GLY A 10 -17.59 -12.56 -9.64
CA GLY A 10 -16.57 -11.91 -10.44
C GLY A 10 -17.12 -11.03 -11.57
N ILE A 11 -18.36 -11.25 -12.02
CA ILE A 11 -19.02 -10.34 -12.98
C ILE A 11 -19.10 -8.90 -12.45
N PHE A 12 -19.09 -8.72 -11.12
CA PHE A 12 -19.15 -7.42 -10.47
C PHE A 12 -17.77 -6.87 -10.08
N ALA A 13 -16.67 -7.54 -10.44
CA ALA A 13 -15.33 -7.15 -9.99
C ALA A 13 -14.98 -5.70 -10.36
N THR A 14 -15.34 -5.25 -11.56
CA THR A 14 -15.03 -3.89 -12.04
C THR A 14 -16.02 -2.82 -11.57
N THR A 15 -17.20 -3.21 -11.08
CA THR A 15 -18.30 -2.28 -10.75
C THR A 15 -18.56 -2.12 -9.26
N LYS A 16 -18.28 -3.15 -8.45
CA LYS A 16 -18.40 -3.06 -6.99
C LYS A 16 -17.22 -2.32 -6.38
N LYS A 17 -17.53 -1.52 -5.35
CA LYS A 17 -16.53 -0.77 -4.58
C LYS A 17 -15.85 -1.60 -3.49
N TYR A 18 -16.52 -2.64 -3.01
CA TYR A 18 -16.07 -3.48 -1.90
C TYR A 18 -16.48 -4.93 -2.16
N GLY A 19 -15.81 -5.84 -1.46
CA GLY A 19 -16.03 -7.28 -1.56
C GLY A 19 -14.74 -8.00 -1.90
N LEU A 20 -14.83 -9.32 -1.92
CA LEU A 20 -13.72 -10.22 -2.22
C LEU A 20 -14.08 -11.00 -3.48
N VAL A 21 -13.18 -11.03 -4.46
CA VAL A 21 -13.33 -11.84 -5.68
C VAL A 21 -12.14 -12.76 -5.84
N TYR A 22 -12.35 -13.87 -6.51
CA TYR A 22 -11.27 -14.74 -6.94
C TYR A 22 -11.07 -14.60 -8.45
N THR A 23 -9.81 -14.60 -8.90
CA THR A 23 -9.42 -14.43 -10.29
C THR A 23 -8.48 -15.54 -10.75
N GLU A 24 -8.54 -15.94 -12.02
CA GLU A 24 -7.69 -17.03 -12.55
C GLU A 24 -6.22 -16.63 -12.63
N GLU A 25 -5.93 -15.35 -12.87
CA GLU A 25 -4.56 -14.88 -13.08
C GLU A 25 -3.89 -14.42 -11.78
N LEU A 26 -4.67 -13.86 -10.84
CA LEU A 26 -4.12 -13.18 -9.66
C LEU A 26 -4.57 -13.75 -8.30
N GLY A 27 -5.54 -14.67 -8.26
CA GLY A 27 -6.04 -15.25 -7.02
C GLY A 27 -7.07 -14.37 -6.32
N TRP A 28 -7.06 -14.35 -4.99
CA TRP A 28 -7.95 -13.51 -4.18
C TRP A 28 -7.61 -12.03 -4.31
N ILE A 29 -8.64 -11.20 -4.55
CA ILE A 29 -8.54 -9.74 -4.67
C ILE A 29 -9.58 -9.07 -3.78
N ASP A 30 -9.13 -8.17 -2.91
CA ASP A 30 -9.98 -7.24 -2.17
C ASP A 30 -10.34 -6.05 -3.06
N LEU A 31 -11.64 -5.89 -3.36
CA LEU A 31 -12.14 -4.86 -4.25
C LEU A 31 -12.04 -3.45 -3.65
N GLY A 32 -12.00 -3.31 -2.33
CA GLY A 32 -11.80 -2.04 -1.64
C GLY A 32 -10.39 -1.51 -1.88
N HIS A 33 -9.38 -2.34 -1.68
CA HIS A 33 -7.98 -2.04 -2.00
C HIS A 33 -7.79 -1.79 -3.51
N ALA A 34 -8.40 -2.63 -4.35
CA ALA A 34 -8.34 -2.52 -5.80
C ALA A 34 -9.02 -1.25 -6.38
N GLN A 35 -9.67 -0.40 -5.57
CA GLN A 35 -10.13 0.93 -6.04
C GLN A 35 -8.99 1.93 -6.25
N GLY A 36 -7.85 1.73 -5.57
CA GLY A 36 -6.67 2.60 -5.66
C GLY A 36 -6.89 4.01 -5.13
N GLN A 37 -7.68 4.18 -4.07
CA GLN A 37 -8.01 5.52 -3.55
C GLN A 37 -6.77 6.27 -3.04
N ASP A 38 -5.92 5.58 -2.30
CA ASP A 38 -4.60 6.00 -1.85
C ASP A 38 -3.66 6.32 -3.03
N ALA A 39 -3.67 5.50 -4.08
CA ALA A 39 -2.94 5.79 -5.32
C ALA A 39 -3.47 7.07 -6.02
N ARG A 40 -4.78 7.34 -6.01
CA ARG A 40 -5.36 8.58 -6.56
C ARG A 40 -4.91 9.82 -5.79
N ILE A 41 -4.90 9.73 -4.46
CA ILE A 41 -4.40 10.80 -3.59
C ILE A 41 -2.92 11.07 -3.90
N LEU A 42 -2.09 10.02 -4.01
CA LEU A 42 -0.69 10.16 -4.36
C LEU A 42 -0.48 10.75 -5.76
N LYS A 43 -1.25 10.30 -6.76
CA LYS A 43 -1.24 10.87 -8.12
C LYS A 43 -1.54 12.35 -8.10
N ARG A 44 -2.58 12.78 -7.37
CA ARG A 44 -2.93 14.18 -7.20
C ARG A 44 -1.76 14.99 -6.61
N LYS A 45 -1.12 14.51 -5.55
CA LYS A 45 0.05 15.19 -4.94
C LYS A 45 1.20 15.36 -5.96
N LEU A 46 1.50 14.30 -6.71
CA LEU A 46 2.55 14.30 -7.73
C LEU A 46 2.21 15.19 -8.94
N GLU A 47 0.93 15.32 -9.30
CA GLU A 47 0.48 16.16 -10.41
C GLU A 47 0.41 17.64 -10.04
N GLN A 48 -0.01 17.95 -8.81
CA GLN A 48 -0.14 19.33 -8.32
C GLN A 48 1.21 19.99 -8.04
N GLU A 49 2.23 19.22 -7.66
CA GLU A 49 3.56 19.72 -7.30
C GLU A 49 3.54 20.91 -6.31
N HIS A 50 2.59 20.89 -5.37
CA HIS A 50 2.39 21.98 -4.41
C HIS A 50 3.66 22.25 -3.60
N PHE A 51 3.96 23.53 -3.38
CA PHE A 51 5.14 24.01 -2.64
C PHE A 51 6.49 23.66 -3.28
N SER A 52 6.52 23.52 -4.61
CA SER A 52 7.79 23.40 -5.34
C SER A 52 8.71 24.59 -5.07
N THR A 53 9.95 24.27 -4.69
CA THR A 53 10.98 25.22 -4.26
C THR A 53 12.31 24.87 -4.93
N TYR A 54 13.05 25.87 -5.40
CA TYR A 54 14.40 25.68 -5.93
C TYR A 54 15.40 25.50 -4.79
N TYR A 55 16.28 24.51 -4.90
CA TYR A 55 17.33 24.26 -3.94
C TYR A 55 18.70 24.36 -4.61
N ASP A 56 19.46 25.41 -4.27
CA ASP A 56 20.77 25.71 -4.86
C ASP A 56 21.76 24.52 -4.76
N GLU A 57 21.76 23.81 -3.63
CA GLU A 57 22.61 22.61 -3.41
C GLU A 57 22.37 21.52 -4.47
N PHE A 58 21.15 21.41 -4.97
CA PHE A 58 20.72 20.39 -5.93
C PHE A 58 20.57 20.92 -7.34
N HIS A 59 20.72 22.23 -7.53
CA HIS A 59 20.52 22.95 -8.78
C HIS A 59 19.17 22.65 -9.47
N ASP A 60 18.13 22.36 -8.70
CA ASP A 60 16.83 21.93 -9.23
C ASP A 60 15.66 22.23 -8.28
N TRP A 61 14.44 22.08 -8.80
CA TRP A 61 13.18 22.29 -8.08
C TRP A 61 12.68 20.99 -7.46
N TYR A 62 12.27 21.04 -6.20
CA TYR A 62 11.69 19.92 -5.48
C TYR A 62 10.45 20.34 -4.70
N PHE A 63 9.50 19.41 -4.54
CA PHE A 63 8.28 19.61 -3.76
C PHE A 63 8.07 18.46 -2.76
N PRO A 64 7.47 18.73 -1.59
CA PRO A 64 7.22 17.70 -0.59
C PRO A 64 6.11 16.76 -1.04
N VAL A 65 6.34 15.47 -0.86
CA VAL A 65 5.33 14.41 -1.02
C VAL A 65 5.37 13.50 0.17
N ASP A 66 4.18 13.19 0.68
CA ASP A 66 4.01 12.22 1.74
C ASP A 66 3.04 11.11 1.36
N TYR A 67 3.34 9.92 1.86
CA TYR A 67 2.54 8.71 1.70
C TYR A 67 2.54 7.91 2.99
N HIS A 68 1.43 7.23 3.30
CA HIS A 68 1.28 6.50 4.54
C HIS A 68 0.37 5.30 4.41
N GLN A 69 0.64 4.31 5.25
CA GLN A 69 -0.18 3.13 5.42
C GLN A 69 -0.33 2.85 6.91
N GLU A 70 -1.55 2.56 7.35
CA GLU A 70 -1.85 2.38 8.77
C GLU A 70 -2.97 1.39 9.03
N MET A 71 -3.07 0.99 10.28
CA MET A 71 -4.21 0.27 10.82
C MET A 71 -4.75 1.00 12.05
N GLY A 72 -6.07 0.91 12.24
CA GLY A 72 -6.79 1.51 13.35
C GLY A 72 -7.57 0.47 14.15
N ILE A 73 -7.48 0.52 15.48
CA ILE A 73 -8.29 -0.29 16.40
C ILE A 73 -9.18 0.64 17.22
N ARG A 74 -10.49 0.44 17.10
CA ARG A 74 -11.47 1.16 17.92
C ARG A 74 -11.64 0.48 19.27
N LYS A 75 -11.52 1.23 20.35
CA LYS A 75 -11.82 0.81 21.72
C LYS A 75 -12.64 1.86 22.44
N LYS A 76 -13.59 1.41 23.24
CA LYS A 76 -14.37 2.27 24.12
C LYS A 76 -13.67 2.37 25.47
N ILE A 77 -13.24 3.57 25.86
CA ILE A 77 -12.56 3.84 27.12
C ILE A 77 -13.34 4.93 27.84
N LEU A 78 -13.76 4.66 29.08
CA LEU A 78 -14.50 5.62 29.92
C LEU A 78 -15.73 6.24 29.21
N GLY A 79 -16.44 5.44 28.39
CA GLY A 79 -17.61 5.91 27.64
C GLY A 79 -17.30 6.61 26.32
N VAL A 80 -16.04 6.91 26.03
CA VAL A 80 -15.58 7.57 24.78
C VAL A 80 -15.07 6.52 23.80
N ASP A 81 -15.51 6.61 22.55
CA ASP A 81 -15.00 5.78 21.46
C ASP A 81 -13.71 6.39 20.91
N LEU A 82 -12.59 5.70 21.18
CA LEU A 82 -11.26 6.07 20.73
C LEU A 82 -10.79 5.10 19.66
N THR A 83 -10.15 5.62 18.61
CA THR A 83 -9.49 4.83 17.59
C THR A 83 -7.99 5.09 17.70
N PHE A 84 -7.26 4.04 18.07
CA PHE A 84 -5.81 4.02 18.10
C PHE A 84 -5.33 3.61 16.72
N HIS A 85 -4.51 4.45 16.10
CA HIS A 85 -3.89 4.17 14.82
C HIS A 85 -2.39 4.02 14.96
N THR A 86 -1.84 3.21 14.09
CA THR A 86 -0.42 2.92 14.02
C THR A 86 -0.07 2.62 12.58
N GLY A 87 1.04 3.16 12.10
CA GLY A 87 1.38 3.05 10.70
C GLY A 87 2.80 3.41 10.35
N VAL A 88 3.08 3.32 9.06
CA VAL A 88 4.29 3.81 8.42
C VAL A 88 3.97 5.08 7.67
N TYR A 89 4.85 6.05 7.81
CA TYR A 89 4.76 7.34 7.18
C TYR A 89 6.06 7.67 6.44
N THR A 90 5.94 8.06 5.19
CA THR A 90 7.07 8.32 4.30
C THR A 90 7.01 9.78 3.86
N LYS A 91 8.08 10.55 4.12
CA LYS A 91 8.23 11.93 3.65
C LYS A 91 9.43 12.06 2.74
N VAL A 92 9.19 12.59 1.55
CA VAL A 92 10.20 12.75 0.53
C VAL A 92 10.07 14.10 -0.16
N MET A 93 11.17 14.54 -0.75
CA MET A 93 11.21 15.65 -1.69
C MET A 93 11.32 15.06 -3.09
N VAL A 94 10.30 15.28 -3.92
CA VAL A 94 10.25 14.80 -5.30
C VAL A 94 10.69 15.92 -6.23
N ARG A 95 11.54 15.61 -7.20
CA ARG A 95 11.95 16.56 -8.24
C ARG A 95 10.73 17.03 -9.02
N SER A 96 10.65 18.31 -9.35
CA SER A 96 9.56 18.89 -10.13
C SER A 96 9.62 18.54 -11.62
N CYS A 97 8.50 18.75 -12.32
CA CYS A 97 8.38 18.61 -13.77
C CYS A 97 8.69 17.21 -14.32
N LEU A 98 8.43 16.16 -13.53
CA LEU A 98 8.62 14.78 -13.98
C LEU A 98 7.58 14.37 -15.02
N SER A 99 7.98 13.53 -15.97
CA SER A 99 7.04 12.91 -16.91
C SER A 99 6.04 12.02 -16.17
N PRO A 100 4.83 11.78 -16.72
CA PRO A 100 3.85 10.88 -16.12
C PRO A 100 4.43 9.48 -15.80
N THR A 101 5.29 8.97 -16.68
CA THR A 101 6.00 7.69 -16.48
C THR A 101 6.91 7.75 -15.24
N LEU A 102 7.70 8.81 -15.06
CA LEU A 102 8.55 8.95 -13.89
C LEU A 102 7.74 9.16 -12.61
N LYS A 103 6.64 9.93 -12.66
CA LYS A 103 5.71 10.08 -11.53
C LYS A 103 5.12 8.74 -11.11
N ALA A 104 4.74 7.88 -12.05
CA ALA A 104 4.28 6.52 -11.76
C ALA A 104 5.36 5.67 -11.07
N ARG A 105 6.62 5.74 -11.51
CA ARG A 105 7.72 5.01 -10.87
C ARG A 105 8.03 5.52 -9.46
N VAL A 106 8.01 6.85 -9.26
CA VAL A 106 8.11 7.47 -7.92
C VAL A 106 6.97 6.97 -7.03
N ALA A 107 5.73 7.00 -7.53
CA ALA A 107 4.56 6.57 -6.78
C ALA A 107 4.66 5.09 -6.37
N LEU A 108 5.06 4.20 -7.28
CA LEU A 108 5.23 2.78 -7.00
C LEU A 108 6.35 2.54 -5.96
N THR A 109 7.42 3.33 -6.01
CA THR A 109 8.52 3.26 -5.04
C THR A 109 8.04 3.61 -3.64
N LEU A 110 7.28 4.70 -3.51
CA LEU A 110 6.71 5.14 -2.23
C LEU A 110 5.71 4.13 -1.68
N MET A 111 4.78 3.67 -2.51
CA MET A 111 3.76 2.69 -2.14
C MET A 111 4.41 1.39 -1.66
N TYR A 112 5.29 0.80 -2.49
CA TYR A 112 5.90 -0.49 -2.19
C TYR A 112 6.87 -0.44 -1.00
N GLY A 113 7.69 0.61 -0.90
CA GLY A 113 8.61 0.81 0.22
C GLY A 113 7.87 0.98 1.55
N THR A 114 6.80 1.78 1.54
CA THR A 114 5.93 1.99 2.71
C THR A 114 5.24 0.70 3.13
N ALA A 115 4.67 -0.05 2.17
CA ALA A 115 4.00 -1.33 2.44
C ALA A 115 4.95 -2.37 3.03
N LYS A 116 6.17 -2.51 2.47
CA LYS A 116 7.19 -3.42 3.01
C LYS A 116 7.60 -3.06 4.43
N ARG A 117 7.76 -1.77 4.74
CA ARG A 117 8.05 -1.36 6.10
C ARG A 117 6.88 -1.63 7.04
N PHE A 118 5.65 -1.43 6.57
CA PHE A 118 4.44 -1.62 7.36
C PHE A 118 4.26 -3.08 7.74
N GLU A 119 4.48 -3.98 6.78
CA GLU A 119 4.51 -5.43 7.00
C GLU A 119 5.58 -5.86 8.01
N ALA A 120 6.82 -5.41 7.81
CA ALA A 120 7.91 -5.70 8.74
C ALA A 120 7.59 -5.21 10.16
N TRP A 121 6.93 -4.06 10.29
CA TRP A 121 6.49 -3.52 11.56
C TRP A 121 5.34 -4.31 12.19
N GLN A 122 4.32 -4.69 11.41
CA GLN A 122 3.24 -5.56 11.86
C GLN A 122 3.76 -6.91 12.38
N ASN A 123 4.80 -7.46 11.74
CA ASN A 123 5.49 -8.66 12.22
C ASN A 123 6.34 -8.43 13.48
N SER A 124 6.73 -7.20 13.79
CA SER A 124 7.72 -6.88 14.84
C SER A 124 7.14 -6.30 16.14
N PHE A 125 5.90 -5.81 16.16
CA PHE A 125 5.40 -4.80 17.12
C PHE A 125 5.32 -5.17 18.62
N ILE A 126 5.96 -6.24 19.12
CA ILE A 126 6.13 -6.49 20.57
C ILE A 126 4.83 -7.00 21.22
N PHE A 127 4.74 -8.34 21.23
CA PHE A 127 3.71 -9.26 21.72
C PHE A 127 2.44 -9.35 20.86
N ASN A 128 2.11 -10.58 20.41
CA ASN A 128 0.85 -11.04 19.80
C ASN A 128 -0.39 -10.62 20.62
N TRP A 129 -0.66 -9.33 20.81
CA TRP A 129 -1.73 -8.79 21.64
C TRP A 129 -3.05 -8.80 20.87
N TYR A 130 -3.40 -10.01 20.39
CA TYR A 130 -4.74 -10.43 20.00
C TYR A 130 -5.14 -10.27 18.52
N THR A 131 -4.21 -10.22 17.54
CA THR A 131 -4.54 -10.31 16.09
C THR A 131 -3.45 -11.01 15.25
N ASP A 132 -3.85 -11.91 14.33
CA ASP A 132 -3.01 -12.50 13.26
C ASP A 132 -2.87 -11.52 12.07
N SER A 133 -2.40 -10.31 12.33
CA SER A 133 -2.42 -9.19 11.37
C SER A 133 -1.05 -8.95 10.75
N GLY A 134 -0.74 -9.71 9.70
CA GLY A 134 0.23 -9.37 8.65
C GLY A 134 -0.46 -9.46 7.29
N PHE A 135 0.20 -9.01 6.21
CA PHE A 135 -0.43 -9.00 4.88
C PHE A 135 -1.00 -10.36 4.49
N SER A 136 -2.29 -10.35 4.16
CA SER A 136 -3.03 -11.48 3.62
C SER A 136 -2.64 -11.71 2.16
N ALA A 137 -3.00 -12.87 1.60
CA ALA A 137 -2.61 -13.23 0.24
C ALA A 137 -3.02 -12.20 -0.82
N GLU A 138 -4.12 -11.50 -0.59
CA GLU A 138 -4.73 -10.53 -1.48
C GLU A 138 -4.19 -9.10 -1.35
N ASP A 139 -3.65 -8.69 -0.20
CA ASP A 139 -3.48 -7.26 0.15
C ASP A 139 -2.60 -6.52 -0.87
N LEU A 140 -1.33 -6.93 -1.01
CA LEU A 140 -0.36 -6.27 -1.91
C LEU A 140 -0.74 -6.38 -3.39
N VAL A 141 -1.37 -7.49 -3.80
CA VAL A 141 -1.81 -7.67 -5.20
C VAL A 141 -3.01 -6.77 -5.48
N SER A 142 -3.91 -6.59 -4.52
CA SER A 142 -5.07 -5.70 -4.61
C SER A 142 -4.64 -4.23 -4.66
N ASP A 143 -3.69 -3.83 -3.81
CA ASP A 143 -3.09 -2.49 -3.85
C ASP A 143 -2.40 -2.24 -5.20
N LEU A 144 -1.69 -3.24 -5.76
CA LEU A 144 -1.07 -3.15 -7.08
C LEU A 144 -2.11 -2.98 -8.20
N ILE A 145 -3.23 -3.70 -8.14
CA ILE A 145 -4.35 -3.49 -9.09
C ILE A 145 -4.88 -2.05 -8.98
N GLY A 146 -5.12 -1.57 -7.75
CA GLY A 146 -5.56 -0.20 -7.50
C GLY A 146 -4.58 0.82 -8.08
N PHE A 147 -3.28 0.60 -7.89
CA PHE A 147 -2.23 1.41 -8.49
C PHE A 147 -2.30 1.45 -10.01
N TYR A 148 -2.41 0.29 -10.67
CA TYR A 148 -2.47 0.21 -12.14
C TYR A 148 -3.77 0.78 -12.73
N ARG A 149 -4.89 0.76 -11.99
CA ARG A 149 -6.12 1.47 -12.40
C ARG A 149 -5.97 3.00 -12.37
N VAL A 150 -4.94 3.50 -11.70
CA VAL A 150 -4.71 4.94 -11.49
C VAL A 150 -3.54 5.48 -12.32
N PHE A 151 -2.42 4.76 -12.32
CA PHE A 151 -1.18 5.13 -13.02
C PHE A 151 -0.95 4.35 -14.31
N GLY A 152 -1.65 3.24 -14.50
CA GLY A 152 -1.52 2.43 -15.70
C GLY A 152 -2.23 3.03 -16.90
N THR A 153 -1.78 2.65 -18.09
CA THR A 153 -2.31 3.07 -19.39
C THR A 153 -3.06 1.96 -20.12
N GLY A 154 -3.08 0.75 -19.56
CA GLY A 154 -3.74 -0.42 -20.14
C GLY A 154 -5.21 -0.57 -19.75
N PRO A 155 -5.87 -1.66 -20.21
CA PRO A 155 -7.22 -2.03 -19.77
C PRO A 155 -7.30 -2.21 -18.24
N ASP A 156 -8.52 -2.19 -17.68
CA ASP A 156 -8.72 -2.42 -16.24
C ASP A 156 -8.09 -3.78 -15.84
N PRO A 157 -7.10 -3.80 -14.94
CA PRO A 157 -6.44 -5.03 -14.51
C PRO A 157 -7.39 -6.09 -13.94
N LEU A 158 -8.53 -5.68 -13.35
CA LEU A 158 -9.53 -6.62 -12.85
C LEU A 158 -10.20 -7.40 -13.98
N LEU A 159 -10.37 -6.79 -15.16
CA LEU A 159 -10.88 -7.49 -16.33
C LEU A 159 -9.85 -8.51 -16.84
N LEU A 160 -8.58 -8.09 -16.92
CA LEU A 160 -7.48 -8.93 -17.38
C LEU A 160 -7.18 -10.10 -16.42
N ALA A 161 -7.52 -9.94 -15.14
CA ALA A 161 -7.33 -10.97 -14.13
C ALA A 161 -8.25 -12.20 -14.30
N LYS A 162 -9.31 -12.09 -15.11
CA LYS A 162 -10.36 -13.11 -15.33
C LYS A 162 -11.05 -13.52 -14.01
N PRO A 163 -11.94 -12.66 -13.48
CA PRO A 163 -12.70 -12.97 -12.27
C PRO A 163 -13.60 -14.20 -12.46
N LEU A 164 -13.67 -15.05 -11.45
CA LEU A 164 -14.47 -16.27 -11.44
C LEU A 164 -15.90 -16.03 -10.91
N SER A 165 -16.79 -16.97 -11.21
CA SER A 165 -18.14 -16.99 -10.63
C SER A 165 -18.09 -17.11 -9.10
N TYR A 166 -19.14 -16.61 -8.45
CA TYR A 166 -19.32 -16.69 -7.01
C TYR A 166 -19.18 -18.13 -6.48
N THR A 167 -19.77 -19.09 -7.19
CA THR A 167 -19.76 -20.52 -6.81
C THR A 167 -18.34 -21.12 -6.79
N LYS A 168 -17.51 -20.77 -7.77
CA LYS A 168 -16.10 -21.21 -7.82
C LYS A 168 -15.28 -20.54 -6.71
N ALA A 169 -15.47 -19.25 -6.50
CA ALA A 169 -14.79 -18.52 -5.42
C ALA A 169 -15.15 -19.11 -4.04
N LEU A 170 -16.43 -19.40 -3.80
CA LEU A 170 -16.87 -20.09 -2.58
C LEU A 170 -16.22 -21.46 -2.42
N GLN A 171 -16.15 -22.26 -3.49
CA GLN A 171 -15.53 -23.58 -3.43
C GLN A 171 -14.05 -23.49 -3.01
N ILE A 172 -13.31 -22.50 -3.53
CA ILE A 172 -11.93 -22.24 -3.16
C ILE A 172 -11.86 -21.84 -1.68
N TRP A 173 -12.72 -20.91 -1.24
CA TRP A 173 -12.77 -20.49 0.16
C TRP A 173 -13.06 -21.67 1.10
N ASP A 174 -14.05 -22.49 0.80
CA ASP A 174 -14.46 -23.61 1.64
C ASP A 174 -13.39 -24.72 1.69
N THR A 175 -12.53 -24.78 0.68
CA THR A 175 -11.43 -25.75 0.60
C THR A 175 -10.17 -25.28 1.33
N TYR A 176 -9.75 -24.03 1.10
CA TYR A 176 -8.46 -23.51 1.54
C TYR A 176 -8.56 -22.58 2.77
N GLY A 177 -9.75 -22.05 3.03
CA GLY A 177 -10.02 -21.09 4.09
C GLY A 177 -9.80 -19.64 3.65
N ALA A 178 -9.81 -18.75 4.64
CA ALA A 178 -9.64 -17.33 4.44
C ALA A 178 -8.24 -16.99 3.88
N PRO A 179 -8.13 -15.99 2.99
CA PRO A 179 -6.85 -15.60 2.42
C PRO A 179 -5.88 -15.02 3.47
N GLY A 180 -6.40 -14.52 4.60
CA GLY A 180 -5.59 -14.11 5.75
C GLY A 180 -4.75 -15.22 6.41
N ASN A 181 -5.08 -16.48 6.15
CA ASN A 181 -4.27 -17.64 6.58
C ASN A 181 -2.99 -17.81 5.76
N PHE A 182 -2.85 -17.07 4.64
CA PHE A 182 -1.73 -17.17 3.72
C PHE A 182 -1.05 -15.80 3.66
N LYS A 183 0.19 -15.71 4.14
CA LYS A 183 0.92 -14.43 4.16
C LYS A 183 1.63 -14.18 2.84
N ASN A 184 1.43 -13.00 2.26
CA ASN A 184 2.08 -12.58 1.02
C ASN A 184 2.73 -11.21 1.16
N THR A 185 4.05 -11.17 1.06
CA THR A 185 4.88 -9.98 1.29
C THR A 185 5.48 -9.42 0.00
N GLU A 186 5.06 -9.99 -1.13
CA GLU A 186 5.54 -9.66 -2.47
C GLU A 186 4.32 -9.39 -3.37
N PHE A 187 4.55 -8.77 -4.52
CA PHE A 187 3.50 -8.64 -5.53
C PHE A 187 3.21 -9.96 -6.28
N THR A 188 3.70 -11.09 -5.78
CA THR A 188 3.57 -12.40 -6.40
C THR A 188 2.16 -12.95 -6.17
N PRO A 189 1.36 -13.20 -7.21
CA PRO A 189 0.03 -13.74 -7.02
C PRO A 189 0.03 -15.17 -6.50
N PHE A 190 -0.92 -15.44 -5.61
CA PHE A 190 -1.13 -16.71 -4.94
C PHE A 190 -2.37 -17.38 -5.52
N LEU A 191 -2.15 -18.44 -6.29
CA LEU A 191 -3.22 -19.22 -6.91
C LEU A 191 -3.47 -20.50 -6.13
N PHE A 192 -4.75 -20.79 -5.97
CA PHE A 192 -5.30 -21.99 -5.37
C PHE A 192 -5.84 -22.85 -6.50
N THR A 193 -5.61 -24.16 -6.45
CA THR A 193 -6.05 -25.04 -7.54
C THR A 193 -7.56 -25.03 -7.66
N THR A 194 -8.03 -24.89 -8.89
CA THR A 194 -9.45 -24.81 -9.25
C THR A 194 -10.01 -26.14 -9.76
N HIS A 195 -9.18 -27.19 -9.82
CA HIS A 195 -9.56 -28.51 -10.33
C HIS A 195 -9.50 -29.58 -9.22
N PRO A 196 -10.54 -30.41 -9.08
CA PRO A 196 -10.48 -31.58 -8.22
C PRO A 196 -9.42 -32.61 -8.70
N PRO A 197 -8.77 -33.36 -7.79
CA PRO A 197 -8.94 -33.31 -6.34
C PRO A 197 -8.19 -32.13 -5.72
N PHE A 198 -8.89 -31.31 -4.93
CA PHE A 198 -8.26 -30.19 -4.24
C PHE A 198 -7.37 -30.69 -3.11
N LYS A 199 -6.08 -30.34 -3.14
CA LYS A 199 -5.15 -30.66 -2.06
C LYS A 199 -4.78 -29.39 -1.31
N LYS A 200 -4.89 -29.42 0.03
CA LYS A 200 -4.68 -28.28 0.93
C LYS A 200 -3.29 -27.62 0.81
N ASN A 201 -2.30 -28.32 0.24
CA ASN A 201 -0.92 -27.84 0.07
C ASN A 201 -0.59 -27.34 -1.35
N GLN A 202 -1.58 -27.20 -2.25
CA GLN A 202 -1.35 -26.75 -3.64
C GLN A 202 -1.54 -25.23 -3.80
N LEU A 203 -0.79 -24.45 -3.02
CA LEU A 203 -0.63 -23.03 -3.28
C LEU A 203 0.42 -22.84 -4.38
N ILE A 204 0.06 -22.15 -5.46
CA ILE A 204 0.93 -21.89 -6.61
C ILE A 204 1.28 -20.41 -6.62
N LYS A 205 2.58 -20.11 -6.50
CA LYS A 205 3.10 -18.76 -6.73
C LYS A 205 3.26 -18.54 -8.22
N LYS A 206 2.61 -17.51 -8.78
CA LYS A 206 2.70 -17.17 -10.20
C LYS A 206 3.57 -15.93 -10.41
N LYS A 207 4.23 -15.83 -11.56
CA LYS A 207 4.89 -14.57 -11.96
C LYS A 207 3.81 -13.53 -12.28
N LEU A 208 4.07 -12.27 -11.94
CA LEU A 208 3.20 -11.17 -12.34
C LEU A 208 3.06 -11.13 -13.87
N PRO A 209 1.82 -10.98 -14.38
CA PRO A 209 1.60 -10.83 -15.81
C PRO A 209 2.18 -9.49 -16.30
N GLU A 210 2.60 -9.43 -17.57
CA GLU A 210 3.25 -8.23 -18.14
C GLU A 210 2.40 -6.96 -18.03
N TRP A 211 1.08 -7.11 -18.19
CA TRP A 211 0.11 -6.01 -18.04
C TRP A 211 0.01 -5.44 -16.63
N LEU A 212 0.54 -6.13 -15.61
CA LEU A 212 0.65 -5.66 -14.21
C LEU A 212 2.12 -5.51 -13.77
N ASN A 213 3.05 -5.40 -14.72
CA ASN A 213 4.48 -5.44 -14.40
C ASN A 213 5.35 -4.45 -15.19
N TYR A 214 4.78 -3.63 -16.08
CA TYR A 214 5.54 -2.68 -16.91
C TYR A 214 5.97 -1.38 -16.19
N ILE A 215 5.37 -1.02 -15.05
CA ILE A 215 5.83 0.09 -14.20
C ILE A 215 6.72 -0.54 -13.14
N LYS A 216 7.97 -0.06 -13.04
CA LYS A 216 8.94 -0.55 -12.06
C LYS A 216 9.25 0.52 -11.03
N PRO A 217 9.51 0.15 -9.76
CA PRO A 217 10.10 1.06 -8.81
C PRO A 217 11.35 1.74 -9.38
N LEU A 218 11.73 2.85 -8.79
CA LEU A 218 13.00 3.49 -9.08
C LEU A 218 14.12 2.54 -8.70
N ASP A 219 15.11 2.47 -9.57
CA ASP A 219 16.40 1.83 -9.32
C ASP A 219 17.44 2.91 -8.98
N GLU A 220 18.67 2.49 -8.68
CA GLU A 220 19.75 3.38 -8.24
C GLU A 220 20.09 4.48 -9.26
N SER A 221 19.78 4.27 -10.54
CA SER A 221 20.04 5.27 -11.59
C SER A 221 19.11 6.50 -11.51
N PHE A 222 18.09 6.46 -10.65
CA PHE A 222 17.12 7.54 -10.44
C PHE A 222 17.24 8.22 -9.06
N SER A 223 18.39 8.08 -8.40
CA SER A 223 18.65 8.66 -7.07
C SER A 223 18.42 10.18 -6.97
N ILE A 224 18.49 10.91 -8.08
CA ILE A 224 18.24 12.37 -8.10
C ILE A 224 16.76 12.76 -8.20
N LEU A 225 15.85 11.82 -8.44
CA LEU A 225 14.42 12.12 -8.58
C LEU A 225 13.72 12.32 -7.24
N LEU A 226 14.32 11.80 -6.17
CA LEU A 226 13.69 11.71 -4.87
C LEU A 226 14.75 11.72 -3.76
N TYR A 227 14.56 12.60 -2.78
CA TYR A 227 15.36 12.64 -1.56
C TYR A 227 14.50 12.44 -0.33
N ASN A 228 15.11 12.03 0.77
CA ASN A 228 14.46 12.10 2.08
C ASN A 228 14.20 13.57 2.45
N GLN A 229 13.10 13.80 3.15
CA GLN A 229 12.77 15.12 3.67
C GLN A 229 13.16 15.24 5.14
N TYR A 230 13.88 16.31 5.49
CA TYR A 230 14.12 16.73 6.87
C TYR A 230 13.95 18.24 6.98
N ASN A 231 13.19 18.73 7.96
CA ASN A 231 12.85 20.16 8.11
C ASN A 231 12.35 20.80 6.80
N ASN A 232 11.51 20.09 6.04
CA ASN A 232 10.97 20.50 4.74
C ASN A 232 12.03 20.77 3.66
N ARG A 233 13.19 20.09 3.72
CA ARG A 233 14.26 20.19 2.73
C ARG A 233 14.75 18.81 2.29
N PRO A 234 15.25 18.67 1.05
CA PRO A 234 15.89 17.44 0.57
C PRO A 234 17.21 17.20 1.31
N VAL A 235 17.51 15.94 1.64
CA VAL A 235 18.74 15.52 2.34
C VAL A 235 19.34 14.27 1.69
N THR A 236 20.64 14.32 1.39
CA THR A 236 21.39 13.24 0.71
C THR A 236 22.07 12.24 1.66
N ASN A 237 22.38 12.66 2.89
CA ASN A 237 23.03 11.87 3.92
C ASN A 237 22.06 11.44 5.03
N TYR A 238 20.79 11.19 4.66
CA TYR A 238 19.80 10.79 5.66
C TYR A 238 20.15 9.43 6.30
N TYR A 239 20.67 8.51 5.49
CA TYR A 239 21.26 7.25 5.92
C TYR A 239 22.66 7.07 5.31
N LYS A 240 23.41 6.07 5.79
CA LYS A 240 24.68 5.66 5.16
C LYS A 240 24.47 5.20 3.72
N ASP A 241 23.37 4.49 3.47
CA ASP A 241 22.90 4.18 2.12
C ASP A 241 22.12 5.38 1.57
N LYS A 242 22.65 5.99 0.51
CA LYS A 242 22.10 7.21 -0.10
C LYS A 242 20.74 6.98 -0.79
N ASN A 243 20.47 5.75 -1.21
CA ASN A 243 19.24 5.41 -1.93
C ASN A 243 18.11 4.98 -0.97
N ARG A 244 18.42 4.83 0.33
CA ARG A 244 17.44 4.41 1.32
C ARG A 244 16.43 5.52 1.60
N ILE A 245 15.15 5.20 1.45
CA ILE A 245 14.04 6.07 1.81
C ILE A 245 13.65 5.84 3.27
N ASN A 246 13.33 6.92 3.97
CA ASN A 246 12.85 6.89 5.34
C ASN A 246 11.38 6.52 5.38
N HIS A 247 11.07 5.54 6.22
CA HIS A 247 9.75 5.01 6.45
C HIS A 247 9.51 5.00 7.97
N GLU A 248 9.02 6.13 8.48
CA GLU A 248 8.87 6.38 9.90
C GLU A 248 7.68 5.65 10.48
N LEU A 249 7.88 5.04 11.65
CA LEU A 249 6.79 4.46 12.39
C LEU A 249 6.12 5.51 13.25
N TYR A 250 4.80 5.52 13.26
CA TYR A 250 4.03 6.44 14.08
C TYR A 250 2.86 5.73 14.78
N SER A 251 2.39 6.37 15.84
CA SER A 251 1.09 6.11 16.44
C SER A 251 0.30 7.40 16.53
N SER A 252 -1.02 7.30 16.40
CA SER A 252 -1.94 8.42 16.61
C SER A 252 -3.24 7.99 17.28
N LEU A 253 -3.97 8.95 17.85
CA LEU A 253 -5.26 8.72 18.48
C LEU A 253 -6.31 9.67 17.91
N SER A 254 -7.51 9.15 17.62
CA SER A 254 -8.66 9.95 17.24
C SER A 254 -9.91 9.53 18.04
N SER A 255 -10.89 10.43 18.20
CA SER A 255 -12.20 10.14 18.80
C SER A 255 -13.28 10.09 17.72
N SER A 256 -14.33 9.28 17.90
CA SER A 256 -15.43 9.14 16.94
C SER A 256 -16.22 10.42 16.66
N GLY A 257 -16.08 11.44 17.52
CA GLY A 257 -16.68 12.77 17.33
C GLY A 257 -15.76 13.80 16.67
N ALA A 258 -14.53 13.42 16.32
CA ALA A 258 -13.57 14.33 15.70
C ALA A 258 -13.69 14.33 14.17
N ILE A 259 -13.30 15.44 13.56
CA ILE A 259 -13.19 15.70 12.11
C ILE A 259 -12.61 14.46 11.39
N LYS A 260 -13.08 14.15 10.18
CA LYS A 260 -12.46 13.12 9.33
C LYS A 260 -11.03 13.57 8.98
N PHE A 261 -10.04 13.14 9.75
CA PHE A 261 -8.60 13.39 9.53
C PHE A 261 -8.02 12.51 8.41
N SER A 262 -8.68 12.46 7.25
CA SER A 262 -8.46 11.40 6.26
C SER A 262 -7.34 11.66 5.26
N GLU A 263 -6.78 12.88 5.19
CA GLU A 263 -5.71 13.15 4.22
C GLU A 263 -4.30 13.03 4.81
N SER A 264 -4.13 13.33 6.11
CA SER A 264 -2.83 13.30 6.78
C SER A 264 -2.93 12.87 8.25
N PRO A 265 -2.15 11.87 8.70
CA PRO A 265 -2.10 11.47 10.11
C PRO A 265 -1.67 12.60 11.06
N PHE A 266 -0.98 13.62 10.55
CA PHE A 266 -0.49 14.78 11.31
C PHE A 266 -1.61 15.70 11.78
N GLU A 267 -2.78 15.63 11.16
CA GLU A 267 -3.93 16.45 11.55
C GLU A 267 -4.62 15.90 12.80
N ARG A 268 -4.25 14.69 13.23
CA ARG A 268 -4.82 14.07 14.43
C ARG A 268 -4.25 14.69 15.70
N PRO A 269 -5.08 14.88 16.74
CA PRO A 269 -4.70 15.61 17.95
C PRO A 269 -3.53 14.99 18.72
N LEU A 270 -3.30 13.68 18.56
CA LEU A 270 -2.15 12.99 19.12
C LEU A 270 -1.48 12.22 17.99
N PHE A 271 -0.31 12.68 17.56
CA PHE A 271 0.55 12.02 16.58
C PHE A 271 1.98 11.97 17.13
N LEU A 272 2.58 10.79 17.15
CA LEU A 272 3.92 10.58 17.68
C LEU A 272 4.70 9.62 16.78
N PHE A 273 5.93 10.00 16.40
CA PHE A 273 6.87 9.06 15.82
C PHE A 273 7.41 8.13 16.90
N LEU A 274 7.39 6.83 16.63
CA LEU A 274 7.80 5.78 17.58
C LEU A 274 9.32 5.60 17.62
N ASN A 275 10.00 5.84 16.50
CA ASN A 275 11.46 5.80 16.40
C ASN A 275 11.93 6.73 15.27
N PRO A 276 11.84 8.07 15.47
CA PRO A 276 12.18 9.03 14.44
C PRO A 276 13.66 8.93 14.08
N HIS A 277 13.93 8.84 12.79
CA HIS A 277 15.28 8.90 12.25
C HIS A 277 15.70 10.35 12.06
N TYR A 278 17.02 10.55 12.07
CA TYR A 278 17.66 11.84 11.83
C TYR A 278 18.76 11.67 10.80
N PRO A 279 19.10 12.72 10.04
CA PRO A 279 20.21 12.65 9.11
C PRO A 279 21.49 12.18 9.78
N HIS A 280 22.25 11.34 9.08
CA HIS A 280 23.54 10.88 9.57
C HIS A 280 24.47 12.09 9.66
N ARG A 281 24.96 12.39 10.87
CA ARG A 281 26.01 13.40 11.03
C ARG A 281 27.27 12.88 10.35
N SER A 282 27.74 13.59 9.34
CA SER A 282 29.06 13.38 8.73
C SER A 282 30.15 13.78 9.70
#